data_AF-A0A2E2XE55-F1
#
_entry.id   AF-A0A2E2XE55-F1
#
_cell.length_a   1.000
_cell.length_b   1.000
_cell.length_c   1.000
_cell.angle_alpha   90.00
_cell.angle_beta   90.00
_cell.angle_gamma   90.00
#
_symmetry.space_group_name_H-M   'P 1'
#
loop_
_entity.id
_entity.type
_entity.pdbx_description
1 polymer ?
#
loop_
_entity_poly.entity_id
_entity_poly.type
_entity_poly.pdbx_seq_one_letter_code
_entity_poly.pdbx_strand_id
1 'polypeptide(L)'
;MTVGAWNPNQSEDTTNHTIDNQDLLAFISLSEQDQLDALGEHLDDATLTTKAPLMKQGKDQWFAAAESLTEEQIVHLVRFFTLAEMQLSGWQAGSESPVIWLAKVLRQRKAPLDKDMLLWIRANSDNRFIPNGAL
;
A
#
# COMPACT_ATOMS: atom_id res chain seq x y z
N MET A 1 -14.35 41.03 4.33
CA MET A 1 -13.80 39.98 3.45
C MET A 1 -14.10 38.65 4.11
N THR A 2 -14.99 37.88 3.48
CA THR A 2 -15.46 36.55 3.88
C THR A 2 -14.61 35.48 3.22
N VAL A 3 -14.05 34.57 4.01
CA VAL A 3 -13.97 33.09 3.83
C VAL A 3 -13.38 32.57 5.17
N GLY A 4 -13.97 31.67 5.95
CA GLY A 4 -14.95 30.64 5.62
C GLY A 4 -14.25 29.31 5.31
N ALA A 5 -13.54 28.72 6.28
CA ALA A 5 -13.26 27.28 6.35
C ALA A 5 -12.75 26.90 7.76
N TRP A 6 -13.64 27.02 8.74
CA TRP A 6 -13.59 26.19 9.93
C TRP A 6 -14.06 24.80 9.50
N ASN A 7 -13.22 23.77 9.59
CA ASN A 7 -13.62 22.37 9.39
C ASN A 7 -13.24 21.57 10.64
N PRO A 8 -14.14 21.37 11.61
CA PRO A 8 -13.87 20.71 12.87
C PRO A 8 -14.40 19.28 12.79
N ASN A 9 -13.91 18.49 11.83
CA ASN A 9 -14.32 17.09 11.73
C ASN A 9 -13.09 16.20 11.54
N GLN A 10 -12.20 16.24 12.51
CA GLN A 10 -11.45 15.04 12.90
C GLN A 10 -11.83 14.74 14.34
N SER A 11 -13.06 14.26 14.48
CA SER A 11 -13.44 13.49 15.64
C SER A 11 -12.52 12.28 15.72
N GLU A 12 -12.03 12.01 16.93
CA GLU A 12 -11.53 10.73 17.43
C GLU A 12 -10.01 10.47 17.31
N ASP A 13 -9.32 10.85 18.38
CA ASP A 13 -8.15 10.15 18.92
C ASP A 13 -8.34 8.63 18.91
N THR A 14 -7.64 7.88 18.05
CA THR A 14 -7.23 6.50 18.32
C THR A 14 -6.05 6.12 17.42
N THR A 15 -4.82 6.52 17.78
CA THR A 15 -3.57 6.05 17.10
C THR A 15 -3.68 5.95 15.57
N ASN A 16 -4.12 7.04 14.93
CA ASN A 16 -4.50 7.06 13.52
C ASN A 16 -3.22 7.01 12.68
N HIS A 17 -2.79 5.81 12.28
CA HIS A 17 -1.79 5.64 11.23
C HIS A 17 -2.44 5.98 9.90
N THR A 18 -2.62 7.27 9.66
CA THR A 18 -3.18 7.80 8.42
C THR A 18 -2.24 7.47 7.27
N ILE A 19 -2.79 6.97 6.17
CA ILE A 19 -2.03 6.72 4.95
C ILE A 19 -1.71 8.08 4.32
N ASP A 20 -0.49 8.59 4.55
CA ASP A 20 -0.03 9.83 3.95
C ASP A 20 0.36 9.61 2.48
N ASN A 21 -0.23 10.41 1.58
CA ASN A 21 0.03 10.28 0.14
C ASN A 21 1.50 10.56 -0.21
N GLN A 22 2.19 11.41 0.56
CA GLN A 22 3.62 11.67 0.36
C GLN A 22 4.47 10.40 0.59
N ASP A 23 4.13 9.59 1.60
CA ASP A 23 4.83 8.32 1.83
C ASP A 23 4.56 7.34 0.69
N LEU A 24 3.32 7.28 0.21
CA LEU A 24 2.96 6.43 -0.93
C LEU A 24 3.76 6.81 -2.17
N LEU A 25 3.85 8.10 -2.48
CA LEU A 25 4.65 8.59 -3.61
C LEU A 25 6.14 8.26 -3.44
N ALA A 26 6.66 8.29 -2.21
CA ALA A 26 8.03 7.84 -1.95
C ALA A 26 8.21 6.34 -2.22
N PHE A 27 7.27 5.49 -1.78
CA PHE A 27 7.28 4.06 -2.07
C PHE A 27 7.15 3.75 -3.57
N ILE A 28 6.31 4.50 -4.28
CA ILE A 28 6.17 4.41 -5.73
C ILE A 28 7.49 4.78 -6.40
N SER A 29 8.11 5.90 -5.99
CA SER A 29 9.38 6.36 -6.56
C SER A 29 10.49 5.33 -6.37
N LEU A 30 10.52 4.63 -5.23
CA LEU A 30 11.45 3.51 -4.98
C LEU A 30 11.16 2.32 -5.91
N SER A 31 9.88 2.02 -6.15
CA SER A 31 9.43 0.97 -7.07
C SER A 31 9.76 1.27 -8.53
N GLU A 32 9.63 2.53 -8.94
CA GLU A 32 10.00 3.01 -10.27
C GLU A 32 11.51 2.98 -10.50
N GLN A 33 12.30 3.17 -9.44
CA GLN A 33 13.77 3.09 -9.50
C GLN A 33 14.31 1.66 -9.32
N ASP A 34 13.43 0.65 -9.24
CA ASP A 34 13.78 -0.75 -8.94
C ASP A 34 14.65 -0.91 -7.67
N GLN A 35 14.50 0.00 -6.70
CA GLN A 35 15.23 -0.03 -5.42
C GLN A 35 14.55 -0.91 -4.35
N LEU A 36 13.58 -1.73 -4.78
CA LEU A 36 12.81 -2.59 -3.88
C LEU A 36 13.59 -3.82 -3.42
N ASP A 37 14.68 -4.20 -4.10
CA ASP A 37 15.50 -5.35 -3.70
C ASP A 37 16.29 -5.10 -2.41
N ALA A 38 16.51 -3.82 -2.05
CA ALA A 38 17.25 -3.39 -0.87
C ALA A 38 16.42 -2.46 0.01
N LEU A 39 15.15 -2.81 0.28
CA LEU A 39 14.25 -1.97 1.08
C LEU A 39 14.83 -1.65 2.46
N GLY A 40 15.51 -2.60 3.09
CA GLY A 40 16.17 -2.41 4.39
C GLY A 40 17.41 -1.51 4.35
N GLU A 41 18.02 -1.26 3.18
CA GLU A 41 19.11 -0.28 3.04
C GLU A 41 18.58 1.13 2.77
N HIS A 42 17.40 1.22 2.15
CA HIS A 42 16.77 2.50 1.78
C HIS A 42 15.80 3.04 2.84
N LEU A 43 15.23 2.18 3.68
CA LEU A 43 14.27 2.54 4.72
C LEU A 43 14.80 2.12 6.10
N ASP A 44 14.90 3.09 7.01
CA ASP A 44 15.32 2.83 8.39
C ASP A 44 14.33 1.89 9.10
N ASP A 45 14.83 0.94 9.90
CA ASP A 45 14.01 0.03 10.71
C ASP A 45 12.95 0.75 11.57
N ALA A 46 13.28 1.97 12.03
CA ALA A 46 12.34 2.81 12.78
C ALA A 46 11.14 3.22 11.92
N THR A 47 11.38 3.67 10.68
CA THR A 47 10.31 4.00 9.74
C THR A 47 9.50 2.76 9.38
N LEU A 48 10.16 1.62 9.19
CA LEU A 48 9.49 0.37 8.86
C LEU A 48 8.59 -0.10 10.00
N THR A 49 9.03 0.01 11.24
CA THR A 49 8.23 -0.35 12.42
C THR A 49 7.02 0.58 12.56
N THR A 50 7.19 1.88 12.30
CA THR A 50 6.08 2.84 12.30
C THR A 50 5.11 2.61 11.14
N LYS A 51 5.57 2.15 9.98
CA LYS A 51 4.74 1.94 8.79
C LYS A 51 4.16 0.51 8.69
N ALA A 52 4.68 -0.47 9.45
CA ALA A 52 4.13 -1.82 9.55
C ALA A 52 2.61 -1.89 9.78
N PRO A 53 2.00 -1.08 10.67
CA PRO A 53 0.54 -1.06 10.85
C PRO A 53 -0.24 -0.59 9.61
N LEU A 54 0.41 0.02 8.60
CA LEU A 54 -0.23 0.34 7.33
C LEU A 54 -0.65 -0.93 6.56
N MET A 55 0.10 -2.03 6.73
CA MET A 55 -0.21 -3.31 6.08
C MET A 55 -1.52 -3.92 6.57
N LYS A 56 -2.00 -3.56 7.77
CA LYS A 56 -3.24 -4.05 8.36
C LYS A 56 -4.38 -3.03 8.28
N GLN A 57 -4.22 -1.97 7.49
CA GLN A 57 -5.27 -0.96 7.34
C GLN A 57 -6.46 -1.51 6.56
N GLY A 58 -7.63 -1.02 6.94
CA GLY A 58 -8.88 -1.39 6.30
C GLY A 58 -8.97 -0.91 4.85
N LYS A 59 -9.86 -1.57 4.09
CA LYS A 59 -10.13 -1.24 2.68
C LYS A 59 -10.44 0.26 2.46
N ASP A 60 -11.16 0.90 3.39
CA ASP A 60 -11.68 2.26 3.17
C ASP A 60 -10.55 3.29 3.11
N GLN A 61 -9.49 3.10 3.91
CA GLN A 61 -8.28 3.92 3.86
C GLN A 61 -7.54 3.76 2.53
N TRP A 62 -7.37 2.51 2.07
CA TRP A 62 -6.71 2.22 0.78
C TRP A 62 -7.50 2.73 -0.42
N PHE A 63 -8.83 2.66 -0.36
CA PHE A 63 -9.70 3.19 -1.40
C PHE A 63 -9.56 4.72 -1.50
N ALA A 64 -9.62 5.43 -0.37
CA ALA A 64 -9.44 6.87 -0.33
C ALA A 64 -8.03 7.28 -0.82
N ALA A 65 -6.98 6.56 -0.40
CA ALA A 65 -5.62 6.79 -0.89
C ALA A 65 -5.52 6.57 -2.41
N ALA A 66 -6.13 5.50 -2.90
CA ALA A 66 -6.12 5.17 -4.32
C ALA A 66 -6.87 6.20 -5.17
N GLU A 67 -7.87 6.92 -4.66
CA GLU A 67 -8.54 8.03 -5.38
C GLU A 67 -7.56 9.10 -5.86
N SER A 68 -6.51 9.36 -5.08
CA SER A 68 -5.47 10.33 -5.42
C SER A 68 -4.36 9.77 -6.30
N LEU A 69 -4.35 8.45 -6.56
CA LEU A 69 -3.30 7.74 -7.28
C LEU A 69 -3.78 7.27 -8.66
N THR A 70 -2.83 7.15 -9.58
CA THR A 70 -3.07 6.54 -10.89
C THR A 70 -2.99 5.02 -10.84
N GLU A 71 -3.48 4.35 -11.88
CA GLU A 71 -3.44 2.89 -11.97
C GLU A 71 -2.00 2.35 -11.95
N GLU A 72 -1.09 3.01 -12.68
CA GLU A 72 0.35 2.68 -12.68
C GLU A 72 0.97 2.81 -11.29
N GLN A 73 0.67 3.90 -10.58
CA GLN A 73 1.13 4.12 -9.21
C GLN A 73 0.61 3.04 -8.25
N ILE A 74 -0.64 2.61 -8.42
CA ILE A 74 -1.20 1.51 -7.63
C ILE A 74 -0.46 0.20 -7.93
N VAL A 75 -0.11 -0.07 -9.18
CA VAL A 75 0.71 -1.25 -9.55
C VAL A 75 2.09 -1.18 -8.89
N HIS A 76 2.74 -0.02 -8.87
CA HIS A 76 4.01 0.19 -8.19
C HIS A 76 3.93 -0.03 -6.68
N LEU A 77 2.85 0.44 -6.03
CA LEU A 77 2.59 0.17 -4.61
C LEU A 77 2.37 -1.32 -4.34
N VAL A 78 1.61 -2.00 -5.20
CA VAL A 78 1.42 -3.45 -5.11
C VAL A 78 2.76 -4.16 -5.14
N ARG A 79 3.65 -3.76 -6.05
CA ARG A 79 5.02 -4.30 -6.15
C ARG A 79 5.83 -4.08 -4.87
N PHE A 80 5.79 -2.86 -4.35
CA PHE A 80 6.45 -2.47 -3.11
C PHE A 80 5.97 -3.31 -1.92
N PHE A 81 4.65 -3.37 -1.68
CA PHE A 81 4.12 -4.11 -0.53
C PHE A 81 4.38 -5.61 -0.60
N THR A 82 4.40 -6.17 -1.81
CA THR A 82 4.74 -7.58 -2.02
C THR A 82 6.17 -7.88 -1.56
N LEU A 83 7.15 -7.06 -1.96
CA LEU A 83 8.55 -7.23 -1.54
C LEU A 83 8.76 -6.86 -0.08
N ALA A 84 8.07 -5.82 0.41
CA ALA A 84 8.10 -5.43 1.81
C ALA A 84 7.64 -6.58 2.71
N GLU A 85 6.60 -7.33 2.35
CA GLU A 85 6.14 -8.49 3.13
C GLU A 85 7.17 -9.64 3.17
N MET A 86 8.00 -9.80 2.12
CA MET A 86 9.06 -10.81 2.08
C MET A 86 10.35 -10.37 2.78
N GLN A 87 10.78 -9.13 2.54
CA GLN A 87 12.05 -8.62 3.05
C GLN A 87 11.93 -8.15 4.50
N LEU A 88 10.77 -7.61 4.90
CA LEU A 88 10.58 -6.97 6.19
C LEU A 88 9.80 -7.88 7.15
N SER A 89 10.48 -8.27 8.23
CA SER A 89 9.86 -9.04 9.30
C SER A 89 8.81 -8.19 10.04
N GLY A 90 7.58 -8.68 10.16
CA GLY A 90 6.47 -7.99 10.84
C GLY A 90 5.52 -7.22 9.92
N TRP A 91 5.83 -7.09 8.63
CA TRP A 91 4.94 -6.52 7.61
C TRP A 91 3.95 -7.54 7.03
N GLN A 92 3.96 -8.76 7.56
CA GLN A 92 3.09 -9.85 7.15
C GLN A 92 1.66 -9.58 7.61
N ALA A 93 0.80 -9.21 6.66
CA ALA A 93 -0.62 -8.97 6.89
C ALA A 93 -1.50 -10.10 6.36
N GLY A 94 -0.96 -11.04 5.57
CA GLY A 94 -1.73 -12.20 5.12
C GLY A 94 -2.97 -11.78 4.33
N SER A 95 -4.16 -12.13 4.83
CA SER A 95 -5.45 -11.78 4.24
C SER A 95 -5.84 -10.30 4.35
N GLU A 96 -5.16 -9.53 5.19
CA GLU A 96 -5.42 -8.10 5.37
C GLU A 96 -4.48 -7.22 4.53
N SER A 97 -3.62 -7.84 3.72
CA SER A 97 -2.60 -7.14 2.93
C SER A 97 -3.19 -6.04 2.03
N PRO A 98 -2.53 -4.87 1.98
CA PRO A 98 -2.97 -3.74 1.15
C PRO A 98 -3.02 -4.09 -0.33
N VAL A 99 -2.22 -5.06 -0.77
CA VAL A 99 -2.21 -5.53 -2.15
C VAL A 99 -3.58 -6.04 -2.58
N ILE A 100 -4.34 -6.68 -1.68
CA ILE A 100 -5.68 -7.19 -1.97
C ILE A 100 -6.66 -6.03 -2.22
N TRP A 101 -6.56 -4.97 -1.42
CA TRP A 101 -7.39 -3.79 -1.57
C TRP A 101 -7.03 -3.01 -2.83
N LEU A 102 -5.74 -2.79 -3.08
CA LEU A 102 -5.23 -2.13 -4.29
C LEU A 102 -5.63 -2.88 -5.57
N ALA A 103 -5.49 -4.21 -5.58
CA ALA A 103 -5.94 -5.05 -6.69
C ALA A 103 -7.46 -4.95 -6.92
N LYS A 104 -8.25 -4.84 -5.85
CA LYS A 104 -9.70 -4.59 -5.95
C LYS A 104 -10.00 -3.21 -6.53
N VAL A 105 -9.30 -2.16 -6.13
CA VAL A 105 -9.47 -0.81 -6.70
C VAL A 105 -9.18 -0.81 -8.20
N LEU A 106 -8.06 -1.41 -8.62
CA LEU A 106 -7.69 -1.57 -10.03
C LEU A 106 -8.77 -2.29 -10.84
N ARG A 107 -9.33 -3.37 -10.30
CA ARG A 107 -10.49 -4.06 -10.91
C ARG A 107 -11.70 -3.17 -11.06
N GLN A 108 -12.03 -2.36 -10.05
CA GLN A 108 -13.16 -1.41 -10.12
C GLN A 108 -12.93 -0.32 -11.17
N ARG A 109 -11.67 0.10 -11.37
CA ARG A 109 -11.27 1.06 -12.41
C ARG A 109 -11.23 0.47 -13.83
N LYS A 110 -11.58 -0.82 -14.00
CA LYS A 110 -11.48 -1.57 -15.25
C LYS A 110 -10.04 -1.69 -15.79
N ALA A 111 -9.04 -1.50 -14.92
CA ALA A 111 -7.62 -1.65 -15.21
C ALA A 111 -7.02 -2.71 -14.26
N PRO A 112 -7.39 -4.00 -14.39
CA PRO A 112 -6.88 -5.04 -13.51
C PRO A 112 -5.38 -5.22 -13.66
N LEU A 113 -4.71 -5.70 -12.60
CA LEU A 113 -3.30 -6.12 -12.66
C LEU A 113 -3.08 -7.13 -13.80
N ASP A 114 -2.03 -6.89 -14.58
CA ASP A 114 -1.60 -7.79 -15.64
C ASP A 114 -1.25 -9.17 -15.11
N LYS A 115 -1.43 -10.17 -15.96
CA LYS A 115 -1.16 -11.56 -15.62
C LYS A 115 0.31 -11.78 -15.22
N ASP A 116 1.24 -11.10 -15.89
CA ASP A 116 2.66 -11.13 -15.55
C ASP A 116 2.92 -10.59 -14.15
N MET A 117 2.25 -9.50 -13.78
CA MET A 117 2.35 -8.93 -12.43
C MET A 117 1.77 -9.89 -11.37
N LEU A 118 0.64 -10.53 -11.65
CA LEU A 118 0.08 -11.56 -10.76
C LEU A 118 1.03 -12.75 -10.57
N LEU A 119 1.74 -13.14 -11.63
CA LEU A 119 2.73 -14.22 -11.58
C LEU A 119 3.98 -13.78 -10.80
N TRP A 120 4.44 -12.55 -11.03
CA TRP A 120 5.56 -11.95 -10.32
C TRP A 120 5.28 -11.85 -8.82
N ILE A 121 4.08 -11.42 -8.43
CA ILE A 121 3.69 -11.32 -7.02
C ILE A 121 3.76 -12.69 -6.33
N ARG A 122 3.28 -13.75 -7.00
CA ARG A 122 3.37 -15.12 -6.46
C ARG A 122 4.78 -15.67 -6.39
N ALA A 123 5.68 -15.22 -7.27
CA ALA A 123 7.08 -15.63 -7.25
C ALA A 123 7.88 -14.88 -6.17
N ASN A 124 7.45 -13.67 -5.82
CA ASN A 124 8.12 -12.77 -4.87
C ASN A 124 7.36 -12.62 -3.56
N SER A 125 6.40 -13.49 -3.26
CA SER A 125 5.68 -13.50 -1.98
C SER A 125 5.17 -14.89 -1.61
N ASP A 126 5.46 -15.33 -0.39
CA ASP A 126 4.89 -16.54 0.23
C ASP A 126 3.44 -16.36 0.70
N ASN A 127 2.88 -15.15 0.59
CA ASN A 127 1.52 -14.88 1.03
C ASN A 127 0.48 -15.44 0.06
N ARG A 128 -0.05 -16.63 0.37
CA ARG A 128 -1.09 -17.32 -0.43
C ARG A 128 -2.38 -16.51 -0.63
N PHE A 129 -2.64 -15.51 0.23
CA PHE A 129 -3.84 -14.69 0.15
C PHE A 129 -3.71 -13.61 -0.91
N ILE A 130 -2.50 -13.18 -1.27
CA ILE A 130 -2.31 -12.21 -2.35
C ILE A 130 -2.31 -12.98 -3.69
N PRO A 131 -2.94 -12.45 -4.76
CA PRO A 131 -3.57 -11.12 -4.90
C PRO A 131 -5.09 -11.07 -4.69
N ASN A 132 -5.76 -12.22 -4.50
CA ASN A 132 -7.24 -12.27 -4.52
C ASN A 132 -7.90 -12.22 -3.14
N GLY A 133 -7.13 -12.22 -2.05
CA GLY A 133 -7.58 -12.44 -0.69
C GLY A 133 -7.84 -13.90 -0.35
N ALA A 134 -8.32 -14.16 0.87
CA ALA A 134 -8.89 -15.46 1.23
C ALA A 134 -10.13 -15.72 0.36
N LEU A 135 -10.10 -16.84 -0.36
CA LEU A 135 -11.23 -17.40 -1.12
C LEU A 135 -12.37 -17.82 -0.19
#